data_AF-A0A7C3QHN7-F1
#
_entry.id   AF-A0A7C3QHN7-F1
#
_cell.length_a   1.000
_cell.length_b   1.000
_cell.length_c   1.000
_cell.angle_alpha   90.00
_cell.angle_beta   90.00
_cell.angle_gamma   90.00
#
_symmetry.space_group_name_H-M   'P 1'
#
loop_
_entity.id
_entity.type
_entity.pdbx_description
1 polymer ?
#
loop_
_entity_poly.entity_id
_entity_poly.type
_entity_poly.pdbx_seq_one_letter_code
_entity_poly.pdbx_strand_id
1 'polypeptide(L)' 'MRLQLSFIALLLIASISTSVIWKNLATARDGDDAATIAVFTALPAAFVSILLLCRIVLRALAARHGEGN' A
#
# COMPACT_ATOMS: atom_id res chain seq x y z
N MET A 1 -6.92 8.15 -18.20
CA MET A 1 -5.51 8.36 -17.79
C MET A 1 -5.33 8.76 -16.32
N ARG A 2 -6.03 9.76 -15.77
CA ARG A 2 -5.91 10.16 -14.33
C ARG A 2 -6.03 8.98 -13.34
N LEU A 3 -6.99 8.07 -13.57
CA LEU A 3 -7.21 6.91 -12.71
C LEU A 3 -6.03 5.91 -12.70
N GLN A 4 -5.36 5.74 -13.85
CA GLN A 4 -4.21 4.84 -13.99
C GLN A 4 -2.98 5.40 -13.27
N LEU A 5 -2.74 6.71 -13.37
CA LEU A 5 -1.61 7.35 -12.71
C LEU A 5 -1.74 7.29 -11.18
N SER A 6 -2.94 7.50 -10.64
CA SER A 6 -3.21 7.33 -9.21
C SER A 6 -3.03 5.88 -8.74
N PHE A 7 -3.46 4.89 -9.55
CA PHE A 7 -3.27 3.48 -9.22
C PHE A 7 -1.79 3.08 -9.18
N ILE A 8 -1.00 3.52 -10.17
CA ILE A 8 0.45 3.29 -10.22
C ILE A 8 1.14 3.96 -9.04
N ALA A 9 0.77 5.21 -8.70
CA ALA A 9 1.33 5.91 -7.56
C ALA A 9 1.04 5.16 -6.23
N LEU A 10 -0.19 4.69 -6.03
CA LEU A 10 -0.56 3.90 -4.85
C LEU A 10 0.20 2.57 -4.78
N LEU A 11 0.41 1.91 -5.92
CA LEU A 11 1.22 0.70 -6.02
C LEU A 11 2.67 0.94 -5.65
N LEU A 12 3.26 2.04 -6.14
CA LEU A 12 4.63 2.43 -5.79
C LEU A 12 4.76 2.72 -4.29
N ILE A 13 3.83 3.47 -3.70
CA ILE A 13 3.84 3.77 -2.27
C ILE A 13 3.72 2.48 -1.45
N ALA A 14 2.75 1.61 -1.78
CA ALA A 14 2.59 0.33 -1.09
C ALA A 14 3.85 -0.53 -1.17
N SER A 15 4.50 -0.57 -2.33
CA SER A 15 5.72 -1.36 -2.55
C SER A 15 6.91 -0.80 -1.77
N ILE A 16 7.11 0.53 -1.79
CA ILE A 16 8.17 1.21 -1.04
C ILE A 16 7.95 1.01 0.46
N SER A 17 6.74 1.25 0.98
CA SER A 17 6.43 1.06 2.40
C SER A 17 6.66 -0.38 2.84
N THR A 18 6.25 -1.36 2.04
CA THR A 18 6.50 -2.79 2.32
C THR A 18 8.00 -3.10 2.34
N SER A 19 8.77 -2.54 1.42
CA SER A 19 10.23 -2.70 1.38
C SER A 19 10.91 -2.09 2.61
N VAL A 20 10.47 -0.91 3.05
CA VAL A 20 10.96 -0.26 4.28
C VAL A 20 10.65 -1.12 5.50
N ILE A 21 9.42 -1.66 5.59
CA ILE A 21 9.05 -2.57 6.68
C ILE A 21 9.95 -3.79 6.65
N TRP A 22 10.09 -4.46 5.51
CA TRP A 22 10.88 -5.69 5.40
C TRP A 22 12.34 -5.50 5.78
N LYS A 23 12.95 -4.38 5.38
CA LYS A 23 14.35 -4.05 5.71
C LYS A 23 14.55 -3.73 7.18
N ASN A 24 13.63 -3.01 7.80
CA ASN A 24 13.78 -2.51 9.17
C ASN A 24 13.12 -3.40 10.22
N LEU A 25 12.31 -4.39 9.83
CA LEU A 25 11.59 -5.25 10.76
C LEU A 25 12.55 -6.10 11.62
N ALA A 26 13.62 -6.62 11.03
CA ALA A 26 14.63 -7.39 11.76
C ALA A 26 15.32 -6.49 12.79
N THR A 27 15.82 -5.32 12.37
CA THR A 27 16.50 -4.35 13.22
C THR A 27 15.58 -3.77 14.31
N ALA A 28 14.31 -3.53 13.99
CA ALA A 28 13.31 -3.08 14.97
C ALA A 28 13.04 -4.16 16.04
N ARG A 29 13.08 -5.44 15.65
CA ARG A 29 12.94 -6.56 16.60
C ARG A 29 14.15 -6.68 17.53
N ASP A 30 15.32 -6.25 17.07
CA ASP A 30 16.55 -6.21 17.88
C ASP A 30 16.60 -5.01 18.84
N GLY A 31 15.58 -4.15 18.84
CA GLY A 31 15.43 -3.06 19.82
C GLY A 31 15.98 -1.70 19.35
N ASP A 32 16.23 -1.52 18.06
CA ASP A 32 16.59 -0.21 17.51
C ASP A 32 15.34 0.69 17.39
N ASP A 33 15.32 1.78 18.15
CA ASP A 33 14.25 2.78 18.18
C ASP A 33 14.04 3.44 16.80
N ALA A 34 15.11 3.70 16.05
CA ALA A 34 15.01 4.35 14.74
C ALA A 34 14.35 3.42 13.71
N ALA A 35 14.71 2.13 13.72
CA ALA A 35 14.08 1.12 12.87
C ALA A 35 12.60 0.92 13.25
N THR A 36 12.28 0.95 14.55
CA THR A 36 10.90 0.83 15.04
C THR A 36 10.03 1.98 14.55
N ILE A 37 10.51 3.22 14.63
CA ILE A 37 9.80 4.40 14.11
C ILE A 37 9.59 4.30 12.59
N ALA A 38 10.60 3.85 11.85
CA ALA A 38 10.49 3.66 10.40
C ALA A 38 9.40 2.63 10.03
N VAL A 39 9.35 1.50 10.74
CA VAL A 39 8.30 0.49 10.56
C VAL A 39 6.93 1.04 10.93
N PHE A 40 6.80 1.71 12.09
CA PHE A 40 5.54 2.25 12.59
C PHE A 40 4.95 3.33 11.67
N THR A 41 5.78 4.14 11.03
CA THR A 41 5.36 5.17 10.08
C THR A 41 5.04 4.60 8.70
N ALA A 42 5.79 3.58 8.25
CA ALA A 42 5.53 2.90 6.98
C ALA A 42 4.26 2.02 7.00
N LEU A 43 3.89 1.47 8.16
CA LEU A 43 2.72 0.61 8.34
C LEU A 43 1.38 1.27 7.92
N PRO A 44 1.01 2.46 8.44
CA PRO A 44 -0.24 3.12 8.05
C PRO A 44 -0.22 3.54 6.58
N ALA A 45 0.93 3.94 6.03
CA ALA A 45 1.06 4.26 4.61
C ALA A 45 0.79 3.04 3.72
N ALA A 46 1.37 1.89 4.06
CA ALA A 46 1.08 0.62 3.38
C ALA A 46 -0.41 0.24 3.50
N PHE A 47 -0.96 0.31 4.71
CA PHE A 47 -2.35 -0.07 4.98
C PHE A 47 -3.37 0.77 4.20
N VAL A 48 -3.23 2.10 4.24
CA VAL A 48 -4.11 3.02 3.49
C VAL A 48 -3.98 2.77 1.98
N SER A 49 -2.76 2.56 1.49
CA SER A 49 -2.53 2.33 0.06
C SER A 49 -3.20 1.03 -0.41
N ILE A 50 -3.09 -0.05 0.37
CA ILE A 50 -3.75 -1.33 0.08
C ILE A 50 -5.27 -1.18 0.09
N LEU A 51 -5.84 -0.48 1.07
CA LEU A 51 -7.29 -0.23 1.13
C LEU A 51 -7.79 0.55 -0.09
N LEU A 52 -7.06 1.58 -0.50
CA LEU A 52 -7.42 2.37 -1.69
C LEU A 52 -7.30 1.55 -2.97
N LEU A 53 -6.23 0.76 -3.13
CA LEU A 53 -6.06 -0.16 -4.24
C LEU A 53 -7.22 -1.16 -4.30
N CYS A 54 -7.56 -1.78 -3.17
CA CYS A 54 -8.67 -2.72 -3.06
C CYS A 54 -10.00 -2.06 -3.47
N ARG A 55 -10.26 -0.84 -2.99
CA ARG A 55 -11.45 -0.06 -3.38
C ARG A 55 -11.49 0.24 -4.88
N ILE A 56 -10.36 0.57 -5.49
CA ILE A 56 -10.27 0.81 -6.95
C ILE A 56 -10.56 -0.49 -7.71
N VAL A 57 -9.97 -1.62 -7.28
CA VAL A 57 -10.17 -2.94 -7.90
C VAL A 57 -11.64 -3.38 -7.80
N LEU A 58 -12.27 -3.25 -6.62
CA LEU A 58 -13.68 -3.59 -6.42
C LEU A 58 -14.61 -2.73 -7.29
N ARG A 59 -14.33 -1.43 -7.41
CA ARG A 59 -15.08 -0.55 -8.33
C ARG A 59 -14.90 -0.96 -9.78
N ALA A 60 -13.68 -1.29 -10.19
CA ALA A 60 -13.41 -1.73 -11.56
C ALA A 60 -14.10 -3.07 -11.86
N LEU A 61 -14.14 -3.99 -10.90
CA LEU A 61 -14.83 -5.28 -11.01
C LEU A 61 -16.34 -5.09 -11.12
N ALA A 62 -16.92 -4.22 -10.28
CA ALA A 62 -18.35 -3.90 -10.31
C ALA A 62 -18.75 -3.23 -11.63
N ALA A 63 -17.95 -2.30 -12.15
CA ALA A 63 -18.19 -1.68 -13.45
C ALA A 63 -18.23 -2.71 -14.59
N ARG A 64 -17.29 -3.69 -14.58
CA ARG A 64 -17.27 -4.77 -15.56
C ARG A 64 -18.46 -5.73 -15.48
N HIS A 65 -19.01 -5.97 -14.29
CA HIS A 65 -20.20 -6.80 -14.12
C HIS A 65 -21.50 -6.06 -14.46
N GLY A 66 -21.53 -4.73 -14.33
CA GLY A 66 -22.70 -3.90 -14.68
C GLY A 66 -22.92 -3.69 -16.18
N GLU A 67 -21.92 -3.92 -17.02
CA GLU A 67 -22.03 -3.84 -18.50
C GLU A 67 -22.55 -5.14 -19.14
N GLY A 68 -22.79 -6.20 -18.36
CA GLY A 68 -23.22 -7.52 -18.83
C GLY A 68 -24.71 -7.83 -18.68
N ASN A 69 -25.55 -6.84 -18.35
CA ASN A 69 -27.01 -6.97 -18.19
C ASN A 69 -27.72 -5.79 -18.85
#